data_AF-A0A8S4DS81-F1
#
_entry.id   AF-A0A8S4DS81-F1
#
_cell.length_a   1.000
_cell.length_b   1.000
_cell.length_c   1.000
_cell.angle_alpha   90.00
_cell.angle_beta   90.00
_cell.angle_gamma   90.00
#
_symmetry.space_group_name_H-M   'P 1'
#
loop_
_entity.id
_entity.type
_entity.pdbx_description
1 polymer ?
#
loop_
_entity_poly.entity_id
_entity_poly.type
_entity_poly.pdbx_seq_one_letter_code
_entity_poly.pdbx_strand_id
1 'polypeptide(L)'
;MSRHRPQWQLQAMAAQKRDTELRKAEELKKVANYFENHTNASRHHEQWTTEGYYEKAKKEAERFSENKIRAAKLEERRNKLEMMLFQENMQYQQELKTLAAQPKLYRNGSYLNDVPTSTLEQINQGIMAKEESLRRQEAELRLHHAWRLQQPELRAAQSYIANGKLKSAW
;
A
#
# COMPACT_ATOMS: atom_id res chain seq x y z
N MET A 1 85.13 -28.59 45.16
CA MET A 1 85.62 -27.42 44.39
C MET A 1 84.86 -27.35 43.07
N SER A 2 83.69 -26.71 43.05
CA SER A 2 82.94 -26.48 41.80
C SER A 2 83.62 -25.34 41.03
N ARG A 3 84.09 -25.61 39.81
CA ARG A 3 84.65 -24.56 38.97
C ARG A 3 83.50 -23.62 38.56
N HIS A 4 83.52 -22.37 39.00
CA HIS A 4 82.58 -21.36 38.51
C HIS A 4 82.76 -21.21 37.00
N ARG A 5 81.68 -21.42 36.25
CA ARG A 5 81.71 -21.25 34.80
C ARG A 5 81.89 -19.76 34.49
N PRO A 6 82.80 -19.42 33.57
CA PRO A 6 82.93 -18.06 33.07
C PRO A 6 81.60 -17.50 32.56
N GLN A 7 81.37 -16.20 32.76
CA GLN A 7 80.13 -15.52 32.40
C GLN A 7 79.73 -15.70 30.92
N TRP A 8 80.72 -15.75 30.01
CA TRP A 8 80.49 -15.98 28.58
C TRP A 8 79.88 -17.35 28.28
N GLN A 9 80.23 -18.39 29.06
CA GLN A 9 79.64 -19.72 28.91
C GLN A 9 78.18 -19.75 29.37
N LEU A 10 77.86 -19.02 30.44
CA LEU A 10 76.48 -18.88 30.92
C LEU A 10 75.62 -18.11 29.92
N GLN A 11 76.17 -17.05 29.32
CA GLN A 11 75.51 -16.29 28.26
C GLN A 11 75.28 -17.13 26.99
N ALA A 12 76.29 -17.92 26.57
CA ALA A 12 76.16 -18.82 25.43
C ALA A 12 75.08 -19.89 25.64
N MET A 13 75.03 -20.50 26.84
CA MET A 13 73.98 -21.47 27.19
C MET A 13 72.58 -20.83 27.23
N ALA A 14 72.47 -19.59 27.73
CA ALA A 14 71.20 -18.86 27.75
C ALA A 14 70.73 -18.47 26.33
N ALA A 15 71.66 -18.08 25.45
CA ALA A 15 71.38 -17.83 24.05
C ALA A 15 70.92 -19.10 23.33
N GLN A 16 71.62 -20.21 23.53
CA GLN A 16 71.24 -21.51 22.96
C GLN A 16 69.84 -21.95 23.41
N LYS A 17 69.50 -21.78 24.69
CA LYS A 17 68.14 -22.06 25.20
C LYS A 17 67.09 -21.21 24.50
N ARG A 18 67.32 -19.89 24.41
CA ARG A 18 66.42 -18.97 23.70
C ARG A 18 66.24 -19.36 22.23
N ASP A 19 67.31 -19.70 21.53
CA ASP A 19 67.25 -20.14 20.13
C ASP A 19 66.47 -21.44 19.98
N THR A 20 66.63 -22.40 20.91
CA THR A 20 65.86 -23.65 20.88
C THR A 20 64.37 -23.43 21.17
N GLU A 21 64.03 -22.50 22.06
CA GLU A 21 62.65 -22.13 22.37
C GLU A 21 61.99 -21.40 21.19
N LEU A 22 62.72 -20.49 20.54
CA LEU A 22 62.26 -19.82 19.33
C LEU A 22 61.99 -20.80 18.19
N ARG A 23 62.90 -21.75 17.93
CA ARG A 23 62.67 -22.78 16.91
C ARG A 23 61.44 -23.62 17.20
N LYS A 24 61.25 -24.05 18.46
CA LYS A 24 60.04 -24.79 18.87
C LYS A 24 58.77 -23.96 18.67
N ALA A 25 58.81 -22.67 19.01
CA ALA A 25 57.67 -21.77 18.81
C ALA A 25 57.34 -21.59 17.32
N GLU A 26 58.35 -21.46 16.46
CA GLU A 26 58.18 -21.38 15.01
C GLU A 26 57.60 -22.67 14.41
N GLU A 27 58.06 -23.84 14.88
CA GLU A 27 57.52 -25.14 14.48
C GLU A 27 56.05 -25.28 14.87
N LEU A 28 55.69 -24.94 16.11
CA LEU A 28 54.30 -24.93 16.56
C LEU A 28 53.43 -23.96 15.76
N LYS A 29 53.95 -22.78 15.42
CA LYS A 29 53.26 -21.81 14.57
C LYS A 29 53.01 -22.37 13.16
N LYS A 30 53.97 -23.07 12.57
CA LYS A 30 53.79 -23.73 11.26
C LYS A 30 52.67 -24.78 11.31
N VAL A 31 52.64 -25.58 12.37
CA VAL A 31 51.59 -26.59 12.56
C VAL A 31 50.22 -25.93 12.75
N ALA A 32 50.13 -24.89 13.58
CA ALA A 32 48.88 -24.15 13.79
C ALA A 32 48.36 -23.54 12.48
N ASN A 33 49.24 -22.88 11.71
CA ASN A 33 48.90 -22.31 10.40
C ASN A 33 48.43 -23.38 9.40
N TYR A 34 49.03 -24.57 9.42
CA TYR A 34 48.60 -25.68 8.56
C TYR A 34 47.15 -26.08 8.85
N PHE A 35 46.81 -26.30 10.12
CA PHE A 35 45.45 -26.66 10.50
C PHE A 35 44.46 -25.54 10.23
N GLU A 36 44.82 -24.28 10.52
CA GLU A 36 43.95 -23.13 10.22
C GLU A 36 43.65 -23.02 8.72
N ASN A 37 44.67 -23.12 7.88
CA ASN A 37 44.49 -23.07 6.43
C ASN A 37 43.63 -24.24 5.93
N HIS A 38 43.85 -25.44 6.46
CA HIS A 38 43.07 -26.62 6.08
C HIS A 38 41.61 -26.50 6.53
N THR A 39 41.34 -26.09 7.78
CA THR A 39 39.99 -25.86 8.29
C THR A 39 39.28 -24.78 7.47
N ASN A 40 39.96 -23.68 7.15
CA ASN A 40 39.39 -22.64 6.30
C ASN A 40 39.08 -23.13 4.88
N ALA A 41 39.95 -23.96 4.30
CA ALA A 41 39.70 -24.58 2.99
C ALA A 41 38.53 -25.56 3.02
N SER A 42 38.38 -26.35 4.08
CA SER A 42 37.29 -27.32 4.25
C SER A 42 35.96 -26.71 4.71
N ARG A 43 35.97 -25.49 5.26
CA ARG A 43 34.79 -24.81 5.83
C ARG A 43 33.60 -24.74 4.87
N HIS A 44 33.84 -24.45 3.59
CA HIS A 44 32.76 -24.38 2.60
C HIS A 44 32.16 -25.76 2.31
N HIS A 45 32.99 -26.81 2.29
CA HIS A 45 32.52 -28.18 2.14
C HIS A 45 31.68 -28.60 3.34
N GLU A 46 32.13 -28.32 4.56
CA GLU A 46 31.35 -28.56 5.78
C GLU A 46 30.02 -27.80 5.76
N GLN A 47 30.02 -26.53 5.34
CA GLN A 47 28.81 -25.74 5.20
C GLN A 47 27.81 -26.37 4.22
N TRP A 48 28.26 -26.84 3.05
CA TRP A 48 27.38 -27.42 2.03
C TRP A 48 26.94 -28.86 2.32
N THR A 49 27.67 -29.56 3.19
CA THR A 49 27.33 -30.94 3.60
C THR A 49 26.50 -30.99 4.88
N THR A 50 26.29 -29.85 5.56
CA THR A 50 25.40 -29.79 6.71
C THR A 50 23.94 -29.97 6.31
N GLU A 51 23.19 -30.72 7.12
CA GLU A 51 21.74 -30.90 6.98
C GLU A 51 21.00 -29.54 6.92
N GLY A 52 21.43 -28.59 7.75
CA GLY A 52 20.87 -27.23 7.78
C GLY A 52 21.04 -26.44 6.47
N TYR A 53 22.07 -26.73 5.66
CA TYR A 53 22.20 -26.14 4.32
C TYR A 53 21.14 -26.68 3.37
N TYR A 54 20.96 -28.01 3.32
CA TYR A 54 19.96 -28.63 2.46
C TYR A 54 18.53 -28.22 2.86
N GLU A 55 18.23 -28.08 4.14
CA GLU A 55 16.94 -27.56 4.60
C GLU A 55 16.68 -26.13 4.11
N LYS A 56 17.69 -25.25 4.17
CA LYS A 56 17.58 -23.87 3.68
C LYS A 56 17.38 -23.86 2.17
N ALA A 57 18.19 -24.61 1.43
CA ALA A 57 18.07 -24.74 -0.02
C ALA A 57 16.70 -25.28 -0.43
N LYS A 58 16.15 -26.27 0.29
CA LYS A 58 14.80 -26.80 0.07
C LYS A 58 13.73 -25.74 0.30
N LYS A 59 13.79 -25.02 1.42
CA LYS A 59 12.85 -23.92 1.73
C LYS A 59 12.91 -22.81 0.68
N GLU A 60 14.10 -22.47 0.20
CA GLU A 60 14.29 -21.49 -0.87
C GLU A 60 13.72 -21.98 -2.20
N ALA A 61 13.92 -23.25 -2.55
CA ALA A 61 13.34 -23.86 -3.75
C ALA A 61 11.80 -23.88 -3.69
N GLU A 62 11.22 -24.23 -2.53
CA GLU A 62 9.77 -24.20 -2.31
C GLU A 62 9.23 -22.78 -2.50
N ARG A 63 9.83 -21.77 -1.86
CA ARG A 63 9.45 -20.35 -2.05
C ARG A 63 9.55 -19.91 -3.50
N PHE A 64 10.61 -20.30 -4.20
CA PHE A 64 10.78 -19.99 -5.61
C PHE A 64 9.66 -20.62 -6.46
N SER A 65 9.29 -21.87 -6.18
CA SER A 65 8.20 -22.56 -6.87
C SER A 65 6.85 -21.86 -6.64
N GLU A 66 6.55 -21.45 -5.42
CA GLU A 66 5.31 -20.72 -5.08
C GLU A 66 5.25 -19.35 -5.77
N ASN A 67 6.38 -18.64 -5.82
CA ASN A 67 6.47 -17.36 -6.51
C ASN A 67 6.24 -17.53 -8.01
N LYS A 68 6.80 -18.59 -8.62
CA LYS A 68 6.58 -18.91 -10.04
C LYS A 68 5.10 -19.21 -10.33
N ILE A 69 4.44 -19.99 -9.48
CA ILE A 69 2.99 -20.27 -9.61
C ILE A 69 2.17 -18.99 -9.47
N ARG A 70 2.50 -18.13 -8.49
CA ARG A 70 1.83 -16.83 -8.33
C ARG A 70 2.01 -15.92 -9.53
N ALA A 71 3.21 -15.86 -10.09
CA ALA A 71 3.49 -15.08 -11.29
C ALA A 71 2.68 -15.57 -12.50
N ALA A 72 2.64 -16.88 -12.72
CA ALA A 72 1.85 -17.48 -13.80
C ALA A 72 0.35 -17.17 -13.67
N LYS A 73 -0.23 -17.33 -12.47
CA LYS A 73 -1.65 -16.98 -12.22
C LYS A 73 -1.94 -15.49 -12.45
N LEU A 74 -0.97 -14.63 -12.14
CA LEU A 74 -1.11 -13.19 -12.33
C LEU A 74 -1.06 -12.82 -13.82
N GLU A 75 -0.21 -13.49 -14.59
CA GLU A 75 -0.14 -13.35 -16.04
C GLU A 75 -1.42 -13.86 -16.72
N GLU A 76 -1.94 -15.03 -16.34
CA GLU A 76 -3.23 -15.54 -16.81
C GLU A 76 -4.36 -14.53 -16.56
N ARG A 77 -4.38 -13.92 -15.36
CA ARG A 77 -5.38 -12.88 -15.02
C ARG A 77 -5.22 -11.63 -15.88
N ARG A 78 -3.98 -11.20 -16.14
CA ARG A 78 -3.70 -10.04 -17.02
C ARG A 78 -4.21 -10.31 -18.44
N ASN A 79 -3.90 -11.47 -19.00
CA ASN A 79 -4.34 -11.85 -20.34
C ASN A 79 -5.88 -11.91 -20.43
N LYS A 80 -6.55 -12.42 -19.39
CA LYS A 80 -8.02 -12.42 -19.33
C LYS A 80 -8.60 -11.00 -19.29
N LEU A 81 -8.01 -10.11 -18.49
CA LEU A 81 -8.44 -8.71 -18.41
C LEU A 81 -8.22 -7.97 -19.73
N GLU A 82 -7.08 -8.20 -20.38
CA GLU A 82 -6.77 -7.63 -21.69
C GLU A 82 -7.79 -8.07 -22.75
N MET A 83 -8.15 -9.36 -22.76
CA MET A 83 -9.17 -9.88 -23.67
C MET A 83 -10.55 -9.27 -23.40
N MET A 84 -10.96 -9.12 -22.13
CA MET A 84 -12.23 -8.48 -21.79
C MET A 84 -12.24 -7.00 -22.20
N LEU A 85 -11.16 -6.27 -21.93
CA LEU A 85 -11.01 -4.88 -22.34
C LEU A 85 -11.06 -4.72 -23.87
N PHE A 86 -10.41 -5.64 -24.60
CA PHE A 86 -10.47 -5.65 -26.05
C PHE A 86 -11.90 -5.85 -26.57
N GLN A 87 -12.64 -6.81 -25.99
CA GLN A 87 -14.04 -7.06 -26.34
C GLN A 87 -14.92 -5.84 -26.05
N GLU A 88 -14.80 -5.23 -24.88
CA GLU A 88 -15.54 -4.02 -24.49
C GLU A 88 -15.23 -2.85 -25.42
N ASN A 89 -13.96 -2.62 -25.74
CA ASN A 89 -13.56 -1.54 -26.65
C ASN A 89 -14.12 -1.77 -28.06
N MET A 90 -14.12 -3.02 -28.53
CA MET A 90 -14.68 -3.36 -29.83
C MET A 90 -16.21 -3.17 -29.86
N GLN A 91 -16.92 -3.56 -28.80
CA GLN A 91 -18.35 -3.29 -28.63
C GLN A 91 -18.63 -1.79 -28.59
N TYR A 92 -17.89 -1.03 -27.79
CA TYR A 92 -18.01 0.42 -27.69
C TYR A 92 -17.82 1.11 -29.06
N GLN A 93 -16.84 0.68 -29.85
CA GLN A 93 -16.66 1.20 -31.21
C GLN A 93 -17.84 0.86 -32.14
N GLN A 94 -18.44 -0.32 -31.99
CA GLN A 94 -19.65 -0.67 -32.72
C GLN A 94 -20.82 0.22 -32.32
N GLU A 95 -21.02 0.48 -31.02
CA GLU A 95 -22.05 1.39 -30.52
C GLU A 95 -21.84 2.83 -31.02
N LEU A 96 -20.59 3.31 -31.05
CA LEU A 96 -20.29 4.62 -31.64
C LEU A 96 -20.63 4.66 -33.13
N LYS A 97 -20.36 3.58 -33.88
CA LYS A 97 -20.73 3.48 -35.30
C LYS A 97 -22.24 3.44 -35.49
N THR A 98 -22.99 2.70 -34.67
CA THR A 98 -24.45 2.66 -34.75
C THR A 98 -25.05 4.02 -34.42
N LEU A 99 -24.57 4.70 -33.37
CA LEU A 99 -24.96 6.06 -33.03
C LEU A 99 -24.62 7.06 -34.15
N ALA A 100 -23.44 6.93 -34.77
CA ALA A 100 -23.05 7.79 -35.89
C ALA A 100 -23.87 7.52 -37.17
N ALA A 101 -24.31 6.27 -37.38
CA ALA A 101 -25.12 5.86 -38.52
C ALA A 101 -26.61 6.19 -38.36
N GLN A 102 -27.09 6.47 -37.13
CA GLN A 102 -28.42 7.02 -36.96
C GLN A 102 -28.53 8.34 -37.72
N PRO A 103 -29.59 8.52 -38.53
CA PRO A 103 -29.76 9.75 -39.30
C PRO A 103 -29.81 10.91 -38.32
N LYS A 104 -28.78 11.77 -38.38
CA LYS A 104 -28.76 13.03 -37.63
C LYS A 104 -29.89 13.88 -38.19
N LEU A 105 -31.06 13.83 -37.57
CA LEU A 105 -32.22 14.64 -37.93
C LEU A 105 -31.91 16.09 -37.56
N TYR A 106 -31.14 16.77 -38.42
CA TYR A 106 -30.93 18.20 -38.36
C TYR A 106 -32.21 18.91 -38.83
N ARG A 107 -33.23 18.92 -37.96
CA ARG A 107 -34.26 19.96 -38.01
C ARG A 107 -33.79 21.04 -37.03
N ASN A 108 -33.00 21.98 -37.53
CA ASN A 108 -32.66 23.25 -36.85
C ASN A 108 -31.44 23.23 -35.90
N GLY A 109 -30.32 22.61 -36.29
CA GLY A 109 -29.00 22.87 -35.68
C GLY A 109 -28.79 22.41 -34.22
N SER A 110 -29.80 21.84 -33.57
CA SER A 110 -29.70 21.26 -32.24
C SER A 110 -29.60 19.73 -32.33
N TYR A 111 -28.74 19.12 -31.51
CA TYR A 111 -28.74 17.68 -31.25
C TYR A 111 -30.06 17.32 -30.53
N LEU A 112 -31.15 17.24 -31.28
CA LEU A 112 -32.37 16.63 -30.79
C LEU A 112 -32.10 15.12 -30.82
N ASN A 113 -31.52 14.60 -29.73
CA ASN A 113 -31.83 13.23 -29.36
C ASN A 113 -33.36 13.14 -29.45
N ASP A 114 -33.87 12.13 -30.14
CA ASP A 114 -35.31 11.87 -30.28
C ASP A 114 -35.83 11.46 -28.90
N VAL A 115 -35.85 12.41 -27.96
CA VAL A 115 -36.27 12.21 -26.57
C VAL A 115 -37.75 11.94 -26.68
N PRO A 116 -38.21 10.73 -26.33
CA PRO A 116 -39.62 10.40 -26.43
C PRO A 116 -40.45 11.44 -25.69
N THR A 117 -41.59 11.84 -26.28
CA THR A 117 -42.50 12.79 -25.65
C THR A 117 -42.90 12.33 -24.24
N SER A 118 -42.97 11.02 -24.02
CA SER A 118 -43.21 10.41 -22.70
C SER A 118 -42.18 10.80 -21.64
N THR A 119 -40.89 10.85 -21.99
CA THR A 119 -39.84 11.31 -21.06
C THR A 119 -39.95 12.80 -20.75
N LEU A 120 -40.36 13.63 -21.73
CA LEU A 120 -40.60 15.06 -21.49
C LEU A 120 -41.83 15.29 -20.60
N GLU A 121 -42.89 14.50 -20.81
CA GLU A 121 -44.10 14.53 -19.97
C GLU A 121 -43.78 14.16 -18.51
N GLN A 122 -42.97 13.11 -18.29
CA GLN A 122 -42.52 12.73 -16.95
C GLN A 122 -41.73 13.84 -16.26
N ILE A 123 -40.81 14.49 -16.98
CA ILE A 123 -40.02 15.60 -16.44
C ILE A 123 -40.95 16.77 -16.07
N ASN A 124 -41.89 17.11 -16.94
CA ASN A 124 -42.84 18.20 -16.69
C ASN A 124 -43.72 17.91 -15.46
N GLN A 125 -44.25 16.69 -15.34
CA GLN A 125 -44.99 16.25 -14.15
C GLN A 125 -44.14 16.36 -12.87
N GLY A 126 -42.87 15.97 -12.94
CA GLY A 126 -41.93 16.10 -11.82
C GLY A 126 -41.67 17.55 -11.41
N ILE A 127 -41.52 18.46 -12.37
CA ILE A 127 -41.35 19.89 -12.12
C ILE A 127 -42.60 20.47 -11.45
N MET A 128 -43.78 20.18 -12.00
CA MET A 128 -45.06 20.66 -11.46
C MET A 128 -45.30 20.17 -10.03
N ALA A 129 -45.04 18.89 -9.76
CA ALA A 129 -45.17 18.34 -8.41
C ALA A 129 -44.21 19.00 -7.41
N LYS A 130 -42.98 19.30 -7.86
CA LYS A 130 -41.99 19.99 -7.02
C LYS A 130 -42.43 21.43 -6.72
N GLU A 131 -42.88 22.18 -7.72
CA GLU A 131 -43.40 23.54 -7.51
C GLU A 131 -44.63 23.56 -6.60
N GLU A 132 -45.53 22.59 -6.73
CA GLU A 132 -46.70 22.50 -5.88
C GLU A 132 -46.33 22.17 -4.42
N SER A 133 -45.36 21.27 -4.20
CA SER A 133 -44.87 20.99 -2.86
C SER A 133 -44.19 22.19 -2.20
N LEU A 134 -43.41 22.97 -2.96
CA LEU A 134 -42.82 24.23 -2.49
C LEU A 134 -43.90 25.24 -2.12
N ARG A 135 -44.92 25.43 -2.98
CA ARG A 135 -46.04 26.33 -2.69
C ARG A 135 -46.81 25.94 -1.42
N ARG A 136 -47.03 24.64 -1.19
CA ARG A 136 -47.66 24.14 0.05
C ARG A 136 -46.81 24.45 1.28
N GLN A 137 -45.51 24.17 1.23
CA GLN A 137 -44.58 24.46 2.33
C GLN A 137 -44.53 25.96 2.65
N GLU A 138 -44.49 26.83 1.64
CA GLU A 138 -44.52 28.28 1.85
C GLU A 138 -45.83 28.74 2.49
N ALA A 139 -46.97 28.18 2.07
CA ALA A 139 -48.27 28.49 2.66
C ALA A 139 -48.37 28.03 4.11
N GLU A 140 -47.90 26.82 4.42
CA GLU A 140 -47.83 26.28 5.79
C GLU A 140 -46.93 27.13 6.69
N LEU A 141 -45.76 27.55 6.18
CA LEU A 141 -44.88 28.46 6.90
C LEU A 141 -45.58 29.79 7.19
N ARG A 142 -46.23 30.40 6.19
CA ARG A 142 -46.97 31.66 6.39
C ARG A 142 -48.07 31.52 7.43
N LEU A 143 -48.84 30.43 7.39
CA LEU A 143 -49.87 30.13 8.39
C LEU A 143 -49.26 29.96 9.78
N HIS A 144 -48.16 29.22 9.91
CA HIS A 144 -47.46 29.03 11.18
C HIS A 144 -46.89 30.35 11.72
N HIS A 145 -46.33 31.21 10.86
CA HIS A 145 -45.88 32.55 11.23
C HIS A 145 -47.06 33.43 11.70
N ALA A 146 -48.17 33.44 10.98
CA ALA A 146 -49.37 34.18 11.37
C ALA A 146 -49.94 33.69 12.71
N TRP A 147 -50.02 32.38 12.91
CA TRP A 147 -50.47 31.76 14.16
C TRP A 147 -49.56 32.16 15.34
N ARG A 148 -48.23 32.09 15.18
CA ARG A 148 -47.28 32.50 16.22
C ARG A 148 -47.45 33.96 16.64
N LEU A 149 -47.74 34.85 15.69
CA LEU A 149 -47.95 36.27 15.98
C LEU A 149 -49.26 36.54 16.73
N GLN A 150 -50.27 35.69 16.56
CA GLN A 150 -51.56 35.87 17.24
C GLN A 150 -51.54 35.36 18.69
N GLN A 151 -50.63 34.45 19.06
CA GLN A 151 -50.54 33.92 20.42
C GLN A 151 -49.86 34.91 21.39
N PRO A 152 -50.56 35.42 22.43
CA PRO A 152 -49.99 36.39 23.37
C PRO A 152 -48.86 35.80 24.24
N GLU A 153 -48.99 34.54 24.65
CA GLU A 153 -48.03 33.85 25.53
C GLU A 153 -46.66 33.68 24.87
N LEU A 154 -46.65 33.28 23.58
CA LEU A 154 -45.42 33.15 22.80
C LEU A 154 -44.74 34.50 22.57
N ARG A 155 -45.52 35.58 22.38
CA ARG A 155 -44.98 36.94 22.25
C ARG A 155 -44.35 37.43 23.54
N ALA A 156 -44.98 37.18 24.69
CA ALA A 156 -44.42 37.51 26.00
C ALA A 156 -43.14 36.73 26.30
N ALA A 157 -43.08 35.45 25.95
CA ALA A 157 -41.86 34.64 26.09
C ALA A 157 -40.73 35.14 25.16
N GLN A 158 -41.04 35.48 23.91
CA GLN A 158 -40.07 36.03 22.96
C GLN A 158 -39.51 37.38 23.43
N SER A 159 -40.35 38.28 23.94
CA SER A 159 -39.90 39.58 24.46
C SER A 159 -39.04 39.42 25.72
N TYR A 160 -39.39 38.49 26.60
CA TYR A 160 -38.56 38.15 27.77
C TYR A 160 -37.17 37.65 27.36
N ILE A 161 -37.09 36.74 26.38
CA ILE A 161 -35.82 36.24 25.85
C ILE A 161 -35.01 37.35 25.17
N ALA A 162 -35.66 38.19 24.36
CA ALA A 162 -35.00 39.31 23.67
C ALA A 162 -34.43 40.33 24.68
N ASN A 163 -35.20 40.67 25.71
CA ASN A 163 -34.78 41.57 26.79
C ASN A 163 -33.66 40.96 27.65
N GLY A 164 -33.69 39.64 27.89
CA GLY A 164 -32.60 38.90 28.55
C GLY A 164 -31.31 38.90 27.73
N LYS A 165 -31.41 38.70 26.40
CA LYS A 165 -30.27 38.77 25.48
C LYS A 165 -29.65 40.16 25.39
N LEU A 166 -30.48 41.21 25.42
CA LEU A 166 -30.02 42.59 25.51
C LEU A 166 -29.21 42.80 26.79
N LYS A 167 -29.69 42.35 27.96
CA LYS A 167 -28.94 42.45 29.23
C LYS A 167 -27.60 41.70 29.24
N SER A 168 -27.45 40.62 28.48
CA SER A 168 -26.19 39.88 28.36
C SER A 168 -25.23 40.40 27.29
N ALA A 169 -25.68 41.32 26.43
CA ALA A 169 -24.91 41.88 25.32
C ALA A 169 -24.42 43.32 25.60
N TRP A 170 -24.76 43.89 26.76
CA TRP A 170 -24.17 45.10 27.32
C TRP A 170 -23.03 44.76 28.27
#